data_AF-A0A953WHH0-F1
#
_entry.id   AF-A0A953WHH0-F1
#
_cell.length_a   1.000
_cell.length_b   1.000
_cell.length_c   1.000
_cell.angle_alpha   90.00
_cell.angle_beta   90.00
_cell.angle_gamma   90.00
#
_symmetry.space_group_name_H-M   'P 1'
#
loop_
_entity.id
_entity.type
_entity.pdbx_description
1 polymer ?
#
loop_
_entity_poly.entity_id
_entity_poly.type
_entity_poly.pdbx_seq_one_letter_code
_entity_poly.pdbx_strand_id
1 'polypeptide(L)' 'MAVPPVLQNLRLPLIGSPLFIISGPELVIAQCKAGIVGSFPALNAREKDGDPILLEAWLTRINEELDRHNQANPDHPAAP' A
#
# COMPACT_ATOMS: atom_id res chain seq x y z
N MET A 1 -8.02 2.22 -24.14
CA MET A 1 -8.83 2.00 -22.91
C MET A 1 -8.48 3.08 -21.91
N ALA A 2 -9.45 3.63 -21.20
CA ALA A 2 -9.21 4.64 -20.18
C ALA A 2 -8.65 3.99 -18.91
N VAL A 3 -7.57 4.55 -18.36
CA VAL A 3 -6.99 4.14 -17.07
C VAL A 3 -7.91 4.66 -15.95
N PRO A 4 -8.30 3.83 -14.96
CA PRO A 4 -9.13 4.27 -13.83
C PRO A 4 -8.54 5.51 -13.13
N PRO A 5 -9.36 6.47 -12.65
CA PRO A 5 -8.86 7.70 -12.03
C PRO A 5 -7.80 7.48 -10.95
N VAL A 6 -7.98 6.45 -10.11
CA VAL A 6 -7.05 6.09 -9.04
C VAL A 6 -5.66 5.68 -9.53
N LEU A 7 -5.51 5.30 -10.80
CA LEU A 7 -4.25 4.87 -11.41
C LEU A 7 -3.64 5.92 -12.36
N GLN A 8 -4.19 7.14 -12.42
CA GLN A 8 -3.73 8.17 -13.38
C GLN A 8 -2.46 8.91 -12.93
N ASN A 9 -2.18 8.96 -11.62
CA ASN A 9 -1.10 9.76 -11.03
C ASN A 9 0.10 8.93 -10.55
N LEU A 10 0.37 7.79 -11.19
CA LEU A 10 1.53 6.96 -10.86
C LEU A 10 2.81 7.57 -11.45
N ARG A 11 3.94 7.47 -10.73
CA ARG A 11 5.26 7.85 -11.27
C ARG A 11 5.69 6.92 -12.39
N LEU A 12 5.35 5.64 -12.26
CA LEU A 12 5.53 4.61 -13.28
C LEU A 12 4.22 3.82 -13.40
N PRO A 13 3.81 3.41 -14.61
CA PRO A 13 2.63 2.57 -14.80
C PRO A 13 2.93 1.12 -14.39
N LEU A 14 3.18 0.92 -13.09
CA LEU A 14 3.71 -0.31 -12.52
C LEU A 14 2.92 -0.69 -11.26
N ILE A 15 2.67 -1.99 -11.13
CA ILE A 15 2.06 -2.60 -9.95
C ILE A 15 3.08 -3.58 -9.36
N GLY A 16 3.41 -3.39 -8.08
CA GLY A 16 4.24 -4.33 -7.34
C GLY A 16 3.50 -5.65 -7.18
N SER A 17 4.02 -6.74 -7.74
CA SER A 17 3.38 -8.06 -7.65
C SER A 17 3.29 -8.52 -6.18
N PRO A 18 2.15 -9.09 -5.74
CA PRO A 18 2.00 -9.56 -4.38
C PRO A 18 2.81 -10.84 -4.17
N LEU A 19 3.79 -10.80 -3.28
CA LEU A 19 4.66 -11.93 -2.97
C LEU A 19 4.27 -12.55 -1.62
N PHE A 20 4.03 -13.85 -1.62
CA PHE A 20 3.74 -14.59 -0.38
C PHE A 20 4.92 -14.47 0.59
N ILE A 21 4.64 -14.22 1.87
CA ILE A 21 5.61 -14.00 2.96
C ILE A 21 6.44 -12.71 2.83
N ILE A 22 6.76 -12.25 1.62
CA ILE A 22 7.64 -11.09 1.39
C ILE A 22 6.88 -9.76 1.41
N SER A 23 5.72 -9.68 0.74
CA SER A 23 4.93 -8.44 0.71
C SER A 23 4.24 -8.20 2.06
N GLY A 24 4.79 -7.28 2.85
CA GLY A 24 4.19 -6.76 4.08
C GLY A 24 3.97 -5.25 4.03
N PRO A 25 3.47 -4.63 5.12
CA PRO A 25 3.15 -3.21 5.17
C PRO A 25 4.32 -2.31 4.78
N GLU A 26 5.53 -2.62 5.23
CA GLU A 26 6.73 -1.83 4.96
C GLU A 26 7.01 -1.72 3.45
N LEU A 27 6.94 -2.83 2.73
CA LEU A 27 7.18 -2.86 1.29
C LEU A 27 6.08 -2.12 0.53
N VAL A 28 4.82 -2.34 0.91
CA VAL A 28 3.65 -1.69 0.29
C VAL A 28 3.74 -0.18 0.47
N ILE A 29 3.98 0.28 1.70
CA ILE A 29 4.15 1.71 2.01
C ILE A 29 5.28 2.32 1.19
N ALA A 30 6.43 1.64 1.08
CA ALA A 30 7.55 2.13 0.29
C ALA A 30 7.24 2.22 -1.20
N GLN A 31 6.52 1.24 -1.76
CA GLN A 31 6.07 1.24 -3.16
C GLN A 31 5.11 2.40 -3.43
N CYS A 32 4.09 2.57 -2.59
CA CYS A 32 3.11 3.65 -2.69
C CYS A 32 3.79 5.03 -2.63
N LYS A 33 4.67 5.27 -1.64
CA LYS A 33 5.46 6.51 -1.52
C LYS A 33 6.43 6.73 -2.70
N ALA A 34 6.81 5.67 -3.40
CA ALA A 34 7.64 5.75 -4.61
C ALA A 34 6.83 5.96 -5.90
N GLY A 35 5.51 6.16 -5.82
CA GLY A 35 4.62 6.37 -6.95
C GLY A 35 4.33 5.10 -7.77
N ILE A 36 4.40 3.93 -7.13
CA ILE A 36 4.12 2.61 -7.69
C ILE A 36 2.95 2.01 -6.91
N VAL A 37 2.05 1.28 -7.58
CA VAL A 37 0.94 0.62 -6.86
C VAL A 37 1.50 -0.47 -5.94
N GLY A 38 1.21 -0.37 -4.65
CA GLY A 38 1.60 -1.35 -3.64
C GLY A 38 0.60 -2.50 -3.55
N SER A 39 1.07 -3.74 -3.35
CA SER A 39 0.16 -4.86 -3.11
C SER A 39 0.76 -5.98 -2.24
N PHE A 40 -0.12 -6.69 -1.54
CA PHE A 40 0.23 -7.84 -0.71
C PHE A 40 -0.90 -8.88 -0.69
N PRO A 41 -0.59 -10.19 -0.58
CA PRO A 41 -1.60 -11.20 -0.30
C PRO A 41 -2.19 -10.99 1.11
N ALA A 42 -3.52 -10.95 1.23
CA ALA A 42 -4.18 -10.87 2.55
C ALA A 42 -3.75 -12.02 3.49
N LEU A 43 -3.44 -13.19 2.93
CA LEU A 43 -2.92 -14.36 3.66
C LEU A 43 -1.55 -14.13 4.35
N ASN A 44 -0.84 -13.04 4.01
CA ASN A 44 0.38 -12.66 4.73
C ASN A 44 0.07 -12.05 6.11
N ALA A 45 -1.11 -11.44 6.29
CA ALA A 45 -1.58 -10.93 7.57
C ALA A 45 -2.14 -12.08 8.42
N ARG A 46 -1.22 -12.89 8.96
CA ARG A 46 -1.56 -14.06 9.79
C ARG A 46 -1.72 -13.66 11.25
N GLU A 47 -2.92 -13.84 11.77
CA GLU A 47 -3.23 -13.71 13.19
C GLU A 47 -3.04 -15.05 13.92
N LYS A 48 -2.74 -14.98 15.22
CA LYS A 48 -2.85 -16.10 16.15
C LYS A 48 -4.05 -15.89 17.05
N ASP A 49 -4.48 -16.94 17.75
CA ASP A 49 -5.54 -16.83 18.75
C ASP A 49 -5.19 -15.76 19.79
N GLY A 50 -6.05 -14.75 19.92
CA GLY A 50 -5.87 -13.62 20.83
C GLY A 50 -5.19 -12.40 20.20
N ASP A 51 -4.67 -12.50 18.98
CA ASP A 51 -4.19 -11.33 18.22
C ASP A 51 -5.38 -10.54 17.65
N PRO A 52 -5.24 -9.21 17.44
CA PRO A 52 -6.19 -8.44 16.65
C PRO A 52 -6.22 -8.94 15.20
N ILE A 53 -7.31 -8.62 14.48
CA ILE A 53 -7.43 -8.92 13.04
C ILE A 53 -6.28 -8.25 12.30
N LEU A 54 -5.26 -9.04 11.93
CA LEU A 54 -3.97 -8.47 11.55
C LEU A 54 -4.06 -7.72 10.22
N LEU A 55 -4.96 -8.16 9.34
CA LEU A 55 -5.25 -7.50 8.07
C LEU A 55 -5.77 -6.08 8.30
N GLU A 56 -6.68 -5.88 9.24
CA GLU A 56 -7.23 -4.57 9.57
C GLU A 56 -6.15 -3.65 10.15
N ALA A 57 -5.35 -4.16 11.09
CA ALA A 57 -4.22 -3.42 11.64
C ALA A 57 -3.22 -2.98 10.56
N TRP A 58 -2.95 -3.84 9.57
CA TRP A 58 -2.07 -3.52 8.44
C TRP A 58 -2.67 -2.44 7.54
N LEU A 59 -3.96 -2.54 7.19
CA LEU A 59 -4.64 -1.54 6.37
C LEU A 59 -4.70 -0.18 7.06
N THR A 60 -5.00 -0.13 8.36
CA THR A 60 -4.97 1.10 9.16
C THR A 60 -3.58 1.72 9.13
N ARG A 61 -2.53 0.94 9.39
CA ARG A 61 -1.14 1.43 9.34
C ARG A 61 -0.76 1.98 7.97
N ILE A 62 -1.12 1.28 6.89
CA ILE A 62 -0.82 1.71 5.52
C ILE A 62 -1.52 3.05 5.26
N ASN A 63 -2.83 3.16 5.51
CA ASN A 63 -3.58 4.39 5.29
C ASN A 63 -3.01 5.57 6.07
N GLU A 64 -2.75 5.40 7.37
CA GLU A 64 -2.17 6.47 8.19
C GLU A 64 -0.79 6.94 7.71
N GLU A 65 0.06 6.01 7.26
CA GLU A 65 1.39 6.32 6.74
C GLU A 65 1.33 7.04 5.38
N LEU A 66 0.40 6.66 4.51
CA LEU A 66 0.19 7.31 3.23
C LEU A 66 -0.47 8.67 3.39
N ASP A 67 -1.42 8.83 4.32
CA ASP A 67 -2.04 10.11 4.64
C ASP A 67 -1.01 11.11 5.18
N ARG A 68 -0.14 10.68 6.11
CA ARG A 68 0.99 11.50 6.59
C ARG A 68 1.91 11.93 5.44
N HIS A 69 2.21 11.01 4.51
CA HIS A 69 3.03 11.33 3.35
C HIS A 69 2.34 12.32 2.41
N ASN A 70 1.05 12.15 2.14
CA ASN A 70 0.26 13.04 1.28
C ASN A 70 0.19 14.47 1.84
N GLN A 71 0.00 14.60 3.15
CA GLN A 71 0.01 15.90 3.82
C GLN A 71 1.38 16.60 3.73
N ALA A 72 2.47 15.84 3.83
CA ALA A 72 3.83 16.36 3.72
C ALA A 72 4.27 16.61 2.26
N ASN A 73 3.64 15.97 1.28
CA ASN A 73 4.00 16.01 -0.15
C ASN A 73 2.76 16.27 -1.02
N PRO A 74 2.10 17.44 -0.88
CA PRO A 74 0.83 17.71 -1.55
C PRO A 74 0.93 17.70 -3.08
N ASP A 75 2.09 18.04 -3.64
CA ASP A 75 2.34 18.05 -5.09
C ASP A 75 2.66 16.64 -5.63
N HIS A 76 3.04 15.71 -4.76
CA HIS A 76 3.46 14.35 -5.11
C HIS A 76 2.87 13.34 -4.10
N PRO A 77 1.54 13.15 -4.09
CA PRO A 77 0.91 12.20 -3.20
C PRO A 77 1.36 10.76 -3.52
N ALA A 78 1.24 9.89 -2.52
CA ALA A 78 1.49 8.47 -2.68
C ALA A 78 0.57 7.85 -3.72
N ALA A 79 1.10 6.85 -4.43
CA ALA A 79 0.31 5.95 -5.24
C ALA A 79 -0.57 5.02 -4.37
N PRO A 80 -1.60 4.39 -4.95
CA PRO A 80 -2.47 3.44 -4.26
C PRO A 80 -1.77 2.19 -3.77
#